data_AF-A0A836U9W6-F1
#
_entry.id   AF-A0A836U9W6-F1
#
_cell.length_a   1.000
_cell.length_b   1.000
_cell.length_c   1.000
_cell.angle_alpha   90.00
_cell.angle_beta   90.00
_cell.angle_gamma   90.00
#
_symmetry.space_group_name_H-M   'P 1'
#
loop_
_entity.id
_entity.type
_entity.pdbx_description
1 polymer ?
#
loop_
_entity_poly.entity_id
_entity_poly.type
_entity_poly.pdbx_seq_one_letter_code
_entity_poly.pdbx_strand_id
1 'polypeptide(L)'
;MRSPLPFPLFPPPSDDRLSGDLQYQLWLRIFYRLQEGESMVTAGAFLRAMEEEYQALTRRTPAARISALLERTIAKVNQKHPETFLCNGVQNAIAAAFCKSTEKLNWGAGEIEEKGVETIRRFVNAHMRGFLSYVGLEASKLDLVSCVGTATRQIRQIREEQLPQPVQALGEPTAPASSIDPSPSISPANDELEIAPSPELQNAIVDGLVTLDELHQREQQRSATRDELNQEETAKIPGRLDTYACRGIITWGEAGNLRKLDTEHGPLRRSARRFVRERIEQKIRPAINLTVLNLEVFEALQRIPEARDPALQFLIRHRRQVLSEDGADLQPLLNKLEADPELTANLLALADRCDQEISMIALRLMPYGPLLAARDHCTVEEGFVKELRSLEREDISERLNNPSETVRTRPTTQIIGLLQLIDHTTRPTPFSQELRIFKIRSELDALYRTASAEQGYAKLERFLKRRLHYLHPGLTRYEIEAAERHIDKILSARPAVLEIVGEVQKGISIQLDPDEVERGVQIARVAMRVAGRTRYVPYKIMPEETAPGKYIIVRRDPTSGVVVPALKSGICRYVERDSNGFWKLAS
;
A
#
# COMPACT_ATOMS: atom_id res chain seq x y z
N MET A 1 44.73 -10.15 3.54
CA MET A 1 44.50 -11.62 3.57
C MET A 1 43.79 -11.94 4.88
N ARG A 2 42.45 -12.00 4.87
CA ARG A 2 41.64 -12.27 6.07
C ARG A 2 41.13 -13.71 5.99
N SER A 3 41.38 -14.48 7.04
CA SER A 3 40.96 -15.88 7.19
C SER A 3 39.44 -15.99 7.30
N PRO A 4 38.80 -17.01 6.68
CA PRO A 4 37.36 -17.23 6.80
C PRO A 4 37.02 -17.92 8.14
N LEU A 5 36.03 -17.36 8.84
CA LEU A 5 35.44 -17.94 10.06
C LEU A 5 34.86 -19.36 9.80
N PRO A 6 34.76 -20.22 10.83
CA PRO A 6 34.32 -21.61 10.68
C PRO A 6 32.79 -21.69 10.74
N PHE A 7 32.17 -22.06 9.62
CA PHE A 7 30.75 -22.44 9.53
C PHE A 7 30.62 -23.98 9.51
N PRO A 8 29.45 -24.53 9.86
CA PRO A 8 29.26 -25.98 9.98
C PRO A 8 29.71 -26.67 8.70
N LEU A 9 30.61 -27.64 8.87
CA LEU A 9 31.03 -28.52 7.80
C LEU A 9 29.79 -29.27 7.31
N PHE A 10 29.26 -28.86 6.15
CA PHE A 10 28.35 -29.72 5.41
C PHE A 10 29.07 -31.06 5.25
N PRO A 11 28.41 -32.20 5.56
CA PRO A 11 28.97 -33.48 5.23
C PRO A 11 29.34 -33.46 3.74
N PRO A 12 30.47 -34.07 3.35
CA PRO A 12 30.94 -34.02 1.98
C PRO A 12 29.78 -34.43 1.06
N PRO A 13 29.52 -33.71 -0.04
CA PRO A 13 28.50 -34.12 -0.99
C PRO A 13 28.88 -35.51 -1.48
N SER A 14 28.16 -36.51 -1.01
CA SER A 14 28.19 -37.86 -1.53
C SER A 14 27.56 -37.79 -2.92
N ASP A 15 28.43 -37.90 -3.93
CA ASP A 15 28.16 -38.12 -5.35
C ASP A 15 27.20 -37.14 -6.07
N ASP A 16 27.82 -36.34 -6.95
CA ASP A 16 27.27 -35.81 -8.21
C ASP A 16 26.04 -34.87 -8.19
N ARG A 17 25.59 -34.35 -7.04
CA ARG A 17 24.47 -33.38 -7.00
C ARG A 17 24.72 -32.17 -6.10
N LEU A 18 24.38 -30.98 -6.60
CA LEU A 18 24.21 -29.78 -5.78
C LEU A 18 22.96 -29.99 -4.91
N SER A 19 23.14 -30.06 -3.59
CA SER A 19 22.00 -30.09 -2.65
C SER A 19 21.15 -28.83 -2.83
N GLY A 20 19.83 -28.96 -2.70
CA GLY A 20 18.90 -27.83 -2.78
C GLY A 20 19.24 -26.72 -1.77
N ASP A 21 19.71 -27.11 -0.58
CA ASP A 21 20.12 -26.16 0.47
C ASP A 21 21.37 -25.39 0.08
N LEU A 22 22.35 -26.05 -0.56
CA LEU A 22 23.56 -25.41 -1.05
C LEU A 22 23.25 -24.46 -2.20
N GLN A 23 22.37 -24.86 -3.12
CA GLN A 23 21.91 -24.02 -4.21
C GLN A 23 21.18 -22.76 -3.69
N TYR A 24 20.32 -22.91 -2.68
CA TYR A 24 19.65 -21.78 -2.04
C TYR A 24 20.64 -20.81 -1.39
N GLN A 25 21.60 -21.33 -0.60
CA GLN A 25 22.63 -20.52 0.06
C GLN A 25 23.52 -19.75 -0.92
N LEU A 26 23.84 -20.37 -2.06
CA LEU A 26 24.61 -19.73 -3.13
C LEU A 26 23.84 -18.55 -3.75
N TRP A 27 22.56 -18.74 -4.09
CA TRP A 27 21.73 -17.65 -4.61
C TRP A 27 21.48 -16.54 -3.59
N LEU A 28 21.36 -16.88 -2.31
CA LEU A 28 21.22 -15.90 -1.23
C LEU A 28 22.49 -15.01 -1.11
N ARG A 29 23.69 -15.59 -1.29
CA ARG A 29 24.94 -14.82 -1.29
C ARG A 29 25.11 -13.96 -2.55
N ILE A 30 24.70 -14.46 -3.70
CA ILE A 30 24.62 -13.63 -4.92
C ILE A 30 23.64 -12.48 -4.75
N PHE A 31 22.50 -12.70 -4.08
CA PHE A 31 21.57 -11.63 -3.75
C PHE A 31 22.24 -10.54 -2.90
N TYR A 32 22.97 -10.91 -1.84
CA TYR A 32 23.68 -9.94 -0.99
C TYR A 32 24.75 -9.17 -1.76
N ARG A 33 25.55 -9.84 -2.60
CA ARG A 33 26.54 -9.16 -3.47
C ARG A 33 25.90 -8.14 -4.41
N LEU A 34 24.72 -8.45 -4.96
CA LEU A 34 23.95 -7.50 -5.76
C LEU A 34 23.43 -6.32 -4.91
N GLN A 35 23.00 -6.56 -3.67
CA GLN A 35 22.58 -5.48 -2.75
C GLN A 35 23.75 -4.57 -2.34
N GLU A 36 24.95 -5.13 -2.21
CA GLU A 36 26.20 -4.39 -1.94
C GLU A 36 26.70 -3.59 -3.15
N GLY A 37 26.04 -3.72 -4.32
CA GLY A 37 26.34 -2.93 -5.51
C GLY A 37 27.28 -3.62 -6.52
N GLU A 38 27.54 -4.93 -6.39
CA GLU A 38 28.34 -5.67 -7.37
C GLU A 38 27.62 -5.75 -8.72
N SER A 39 28.33 -5.42 -9.81
CA SER A 39 27.77 -5.43 -11.17
C SER A 39 27.94 -6.80 -11.84
N MET A 40 26.89 -7.62 -11.78
CA MET A 40 26.84 -8.92 -12.44
C MET A 40 25.85 -8.91 -13.60
N VAL A 41 26.37 -8.76 -14.83
CA VAL A 41 25.52 -8.60 -16.03
C VAL A 41 25.60 -9.80 -16.97
N THR A 42 26.72 -10.53 -16.98
CA THR A 42 26.95 -11.66 -17.88
C THR A 42 26.85 -13.00 -17.14
N ALA A 43 26.48 -14.06 -17.84
CA ALA A 43 26.46 -15.42 -17.28
C ALA A 43 27.83 -15.81 -16.67
N GLY A 44 28.93 -15.39 -17.29
CA GLY A 44 30.28 -15.60 -16.74
C GLY A 44 30.60 -14.79 -15.49
N ALA A 45 29.99 -13.61 -15.29
CA ALA A 45 30.12 -12.86 -14.04
C ALA A 45 29.37 -13.55 -12.90
N PHE A 46 28.14 -14.01 -13.16
CA PHE A 46 27.37 -14.81 -12.20
C PHE A 46 28.08 -16.13 -11.87
N LEU A 47 28.65 -16.81 -12.87
CA LEU A 47 29.37 -18.07 -12.66
C LEU A 47 30.58 -17.86 -11.75
N ARG A 48 31.42 -16.85 -12.01
CA ARG A 48 32.59 -16.56 -11.16
C ARG A 48 32.18 -16.25 -9.72
N ALA A 49 31.16 -15.41 -9.53
CA ALA A 49 30.67 -15.10 -8.17
C ALA A 49 30.11 -16.33 -7.47
N MET A 50 29.38 -17.20 -8.19
CA MET A 50 28.87 -18.47 -7.64
C MET A 50 29.98 -19.46 -7.30
N GLU A 51 31.05 -19.51 -8.09
CA GLU A 51 32.22 -20.36 -7.83
C GLU A 51 33.03 -19.87 -6.62
N GLU A 52 33.19 -18.55 -6.47
CA GLU A 52 33.81 -17.92 -5.29
C GLU A 52 33.03 -18.24 -4.02
N GLU A 53 31.70 -18.10 -4.04
CA GLU A 53 30.84 -18.42 -2.89
C GLU A 53 30.75 -19.93 -2.63
N TYR A 54 30.79 -20.76 -3.68
CA TYR A 54 30.88 -22.22 -3.54
C TYR A 54 32.18 -22.61 -2.85
N GLN A 55 33.30 -22.00 -3.24
CA GLN A 55 34.58 -22.23 -2.59
C GLN A 55 34.60 -21.70 -1.16
N ALA A 56 33.95 -20.56 -0.89
CA ALA A 56 33.83 -20.02 0.47
C ALA A 56 33.01 -20.94 1.39
N LEU A 57 31.92 -21.52 0.89
CA LEU A 57 31.02 -22.39 1.66
C LEU A 57 31.56 -23.80 1.84
N THR A 58 32.14 -24.40 0.80
CA THR A 58 32.57 -25.80 0.80
C THR A 58 34.06 -25.97 1.08
N ARG A 59 34.83 -24.87 1.09
CA ARG A 59 36.31 -24.84 1.15
C ARG A 59 36.99 -25.67 0.05
N ARG A 60 36.27 -25.98 -1.04
CA ARG A 60 36.76 -26.75 -2.19
C ARG A 60 36.55 -25.95 -3.47
N THR A 61 37.48 -26.10 -4.41
CA THR A 61 37.27 -25.58 -5.75
C THR A 61 36.18 -26.40 -6.46
N PRO A 62 35.24 -25.75 -7.18
CA PRO A 62 34.19 -26.46 -7.89
C PRO A 62 34.82 -27.34 -8.98
N ALA A 63 34.41 -28.60 -9.03
CA ALA A 63 34.78 -29.48 -10.15
C ALA A 63 34.07 -29.01 -11.43
N ALA A 64 34.64 -29.28 -12.61
CA ALA A 64 34.10 -28.83 -13.90
C ALA A 64 32.62 -29.19 -14.12
N ARG A 65 32.14 -30.31 -13.55
CA ARG A 65 30.74 -30.72 -13.59
C ARG A 65 29.83 -29.84 -12.71
N ILE A 66 30.31 -29.38 -11.57
CA ILE A 66 29.58 -28.47 -10.67
C ILE A 66 29.50 -27.09 -11.30
N SER A 67 30.60 -26.59 -11.87
CA SER A 67 30.59 -25.34 -12.64
C SER A 67 29.58 -25.38 -13.79
N ALA A 68 29.53 -26.48 -14.56
CA ALA A 68 28.53 -26.67 -15.61
C ALA A 68 27.09 -26.73 -15.09
N LEU A 69 26.87 -27.26 -13.87
CA LEU A 69 25.55 -27.29 -13.23
C LEU A 69 25.13 -25.91 -12.72
N LEU A 70 26.06 -25.14 -12.17
CA LEU A 70 25.85 -23.74 -11.77
C LEU A 70 25.52 -22.88 -12.99
N GLU A 71 26.28 -23.02 -14.07
CA GLU A 71 26.05 -22.29 -15.32
C GLU A 71 24.64 -22.56 -15.89
N ARG A 72 24.21 -23.83 -15.94
CA ARG A 72 22.84 -24.19 -16.35
C ARG A 72 21.78 -23.61 -15.43
N THR A 73 22.06 -23.58 -14.13
CA THR A 73 21.13 -23.02 -13.14
C THR A 73 21.00 -21.52 -13.28
N ILE A 74 22.11 -20.80 -13.47
CA ILE A 74 22.15 -19.36 -13.73
C ILE A 74 21.37 -19.03 -15.00
N ALA A 75 21.64 -19.75 -16.10
CA ALA A 75 20.93 -19.57 -17.36
C ALA A 75 19.41 -19.75 -17.17
N LYS A 76 19.00 -20.81 -16.45
CA LYS A 76 17.58 -21.10 -16.18
C LYS A 76 16.91 -20.03 -15.31
N VAL A 77 17.58 -19.55 -14.26
CA VAL A 77 17.04 -18.55 -13.34
C VAL A 77 16.94 -17.19 -14.03
N ASN A 78 18.00 -16.75 -14.71
CA ASN A 78 18.03 -15.46 -15.41
C ASN A 78 17.08 -15.43 -16.62
N GLN A 79 16.82 -16.58 -17.26
CA GLN A 79 15.83 -16.67 -18.35
C GLN A 79 14.38 -16.66 -17.83
N LYS A 80 14.11 -17.30 -16.68
CA LYS A 80 12.75 -17.37 -16.12
C LYS A 80 12.35 -16.13 -15.32
N HIS A 81 13.33 -15.53 -14.63
CA HIS A 81 13.12 -14.41 -13.70
C HIS A 81 14.24 -13.37 -13.86
N PRO A 82 14.33 -12.70 -15.03
CA PRO A 82 15.34 -11.66 -15.26
C PRO A 82 15.20 -10.49 -14.28
N GLU A 83 14.01 -10.25 -13.73
CA GLU A 83 13.75 -9.21 -12.73
C GLU A 83 14.47 -9.42 -11.38
N THR A 84 14.80 -10.66 -11.01
CA THR A 84 15.25 -10.97 -9.63
C THR A 84 16.74 -10.68 -9.41
N PHE A 85 17.60 -11.11 -10.33
CA PHE A 85 19.06 -11.00 -10.17
C PHE A 85 19.71 -10.17 -11.27
N LEU A 86 19.26 -10.39 -12.51
CA LEU A 86 19.83 -9.76 -13.70
C LEU A 86 19.49 -8.27 -13.77
N CYS A 87 18.28 -7.88 -13.37
CA CYS A 87 17.88 -6.47 -13.26
C CYS A 87 18.79 -5.71 -12.27
N ASN A 88 18.99 -6.24 -11.07
CA ASN A 88 19.85 -5.61 -10.05
C ASN A 88 21.31 -5.50 -10.53
N GLY A 89 21.84 -6.55 -11.19
CA GLY A 89 23.18 -6.51 -11.74
C GLY A 89 23.36 -5.47 -12.85
N VAL A 90 22.34 -5.28 -13.69
CA VAL A 90 22.30 -4.22 -14.72
C VAL A 90 22.18 -2.83 -14.09
N GLN A 91 21.34 -2.66 -13.06
CA GLN A 91 21.21 -1.41 -12.32
C GLN A 91 22.53 -1.00 -11.67
N ASN A 92 23.24 -1.94 -11.05
CA ASN A 92 24.57 -1.69 -10.47
C ASN A 92 25.60 -1.31 -11.52
N ALA A 93 25.57 -1.94 -12.70
CA ALA A 93 26.45 -1.56 -13.82
C ALA A 93 26.15 -0.15 -14.34
N ILE A 94 24.88 0.23 -14.43
CA ILE A 94 24.44 1.58 -14.81
C ILE A 94 24.89 2.60 -13.77
N ALA A 95 24.71 2.31 -12.48
CA ALA A 95 25.15 3.17 -11.38
C ALA A 95 26.67 3.39 -11.43
N ALA A 96 27.46 2.33 -11.60
CA ALA A 96 28.92 2.43 -11.70
C ALA A 96 29.38 3.21 -12.96
N ALA A 97 28.71 3.03 -14.09
CA ALA A 97 29.00 3.80 -15.31
C ALA A 97 28.64 5.28 -15.15
N PHE A 98 27.54 5.56 -14.45
CA PHE A 98 27.11 6.92 -14.11
C PHE A 98 28.10 7.59 -13.15
N CYS A 99 28.55 6.92 -12.08
CA CYS A 99 29.60 7.41 -11.18
C CYS A 99 30.86 7.86 -11.93
N LYS A 100 31.39 7.01 -12.81
CA LYS A 100 32.58 7.34 -13.62
C LYS A 100 32.35 8.53 -14.55
N SER A 101 31.11 8.75 -14.98
CA SER A 101 30.73 9.86 -15.85
C SER A 101 30.57 11.16 -15.07
N THR A 102 30.00 11.09 -13.86
CA THR A 102 29.88 12.23 -12.95
C THR A 102 31.22 12.68 -12.38
N GLU A 103 32.16 11.74 -12.16
CA GLU A 103 33.54 12.05 -11.79
C GLU A 103 34.26 12.82 -12.92
N LYS A 104 34.15 12.37 -14.17
CA LYS A 104 34.75 13.06 -15.33
C LYS A 104 34.19 14.46 -15.56
N LEU A 105 32.93 14.69 -15.19
CA LEU A 105 32.24 15.96 -15.37
C LEU A 105 32.26 16.85 -14.11
N ASN A 106 32.89 16.41 -13.02
CA ASN A 106 32.96 17.12 -11.72
C ASN A 106 31.60 17.55 -11.16
N TRP A 107 30.57 16.72 -11.29
CA TRP A 107 29.24 17.07 -10.80
C TRP A 107 29.19 17.15 -9.26
N GLY A 108 28.48 18.16 -8.75
CA GLY A 108 28.16 18.30 -7.33
C GLY A 108 27.01 17.39 -6.89
N ALA A 109 26.84 17.22 -5.57
CA ALA A 109 25.73 16.42 -5.01
C ALA A 109 24.35 16.93 -5.46
N GLY A 110 24.15 18.25 -5.49
CA GLY A 110 22.91 18.86 -5.97
C GLY A 110 22.65 18.67 -7.47
N GLU A 111 23.69 18.63 -8.31
CA GLU A 111 23.53 18.41 -9.75
C GLU A 111 23.20 16.95 -10.08
N ILE A 112 23.72 16.01 -9.28
CA ILE A 112 23.40 14.59 -9.37
C ILE A 112 21.95 14.34 -8.96
N GLU A 113 21.46 15.03 -7.92
CA GLU A 113 20.07 14.91 -7.47
C GLU A 113 19.08 15.55 -8.46
N GLU A 114 19.40 16.72 -9.02
CA GLU A 114 18.51 17.44 -9.96
C GLU A 114 18.47 16.79 -11.35
N LYS A 115 19.63 16.38 -11.89
CA LYS A 115 19.77 15.95 -13.30
C LYS A 115 20.07 14.47 -13.47
N GLY A 116 20.36 13.74 -12.39
CA GLY A 116 20.81 12.35 -12.44
C GLY A 116 19.80 11.39 -13.05
N VAL A 117 18.54 11.42 -12.60
CA VAL A 117 17.50 10.50 -13.08
C VAL A 117 17.24 10.69 -14.58
N GLU A 118 17.18 11.94 -15.04
CA GLU A 118 16.94 12.26 -16.45
C GLU A 118 18.17 11.93 -17.32
N THR A 119 19.39 12.07 -16.80
CA THR A 119 20.63 11.70 -17.50
C THR A 119 20.74 10.18 -17.66
N ILE A 120 20.47 9.42 -16.59
CA ILE A 120 20.44 7.96 -16.66
C ILE A 120 19.32 7.50 -17.60
N ARG A 121 18.13 8.10 -17.52
CA ARG A 121 17.01 7.78 -18.42
C ARG A 121 17.38 7.99 -19.89
N ARG A 122 18.03 9.10 -20.24
CA ARG A 122 18.51 9.36 -21.61
C ARG A 122 19.58 8.36 -22.05
N PHE A 123 20.53 8.05 -21.16
CA PHE A 123 21.57 7.06 -21.43
C PHE A 123 20.99 5.67 -21.71
N VAL A 124 20.08 5.20 -20.86
CA VAL A 124 19.40 3.90 -20.99
C VAL A 124 18.58 3.85 -22.29
N ASN A 125 17.82 4.90 -22.59
CA ASN A 125 16.98 4.96 -23.78
C ASN A 125 17.76 5.03 -25.09
N ALA A 126 18.91 5.71 -25.10
CA ALA A 126 19.71 5.92 -26.30
C ALA A 126 20.72 4.78 -26.57
N HIS A 127 21.34 4.21 -25.53
CA HIS A 127 22.49 3.30 -25.70
C HIS A 127 22.24 1.87 -25.21
N MET A 128 21.27 1.64 -24.32
CA MET A 128 21.07 0.32 -23.70
C MET A 128 19.82 -0.41 -24.18
N ARG A 129 18.96 0.19 -24.99
CA ARG A 129 17.71 -0.43 -25.45
C ARG A 129 17.95 -1.77 -26.18
N GLY A 130 18.96 -1.85 -27.04
CA GLY A 130 19.33 -3.10 -27.73
C GLY A 130 19.90 -4.16 -26.78
N PHE A 131 20.67 -3.74 -25.78
CA PHE A 131 21.23 -4.62 -24.76
C PHE A 131 20.16 -5.19 -23.82
N LEU A 132 19.24 -4.34 -23.34
CA LEU A 132 18.13 -4.75 -22.48
C LEU A 132 17.19 -5.74 -23.20
N SER A 133 16.91 -5.50 -24.48
CA SER A 133 16.15 -6.43 -25.33
C SER A 133 16.85 -7.79 -25.47
N TYR A 134 18.17 -7.80 -25.70
CA TYR A 134 18.97 -9.03 -25.78
C TYR A 134 18.96 -9.84 -24.47
N VAL A 135 18.92 -9.15 -23.32
CA VAL A 135 18.95 -9.73 -21.98
C VAL A 135 17.53 -10.08 -21.46
N GLY A 136 16.47 -9.73 -22.20
CA GLY A 136 15.08 -10.01 -21.82
C GLY A 136 14.51 -9.07 -20.75
N LEU A 137 15.08 -7.88 -20.60
CA LEU A 137 14.66 -6.86 -19.64
C LEU A 137 13.98 -5.68 -20.33
N GLU A 138 12.92 -5.17 -19.72
CA GLU A 138 12.27 -3.92 -20.15
C GLU A 138 12.85 -2.73 -19.39
N ALA A 139 13.08 -1.61 -20.10
CA ALA A 139 13.63 -0.40 -19.49
C ALA A 139 12.72 0.20 -18.39
N SER A 140 11.42 -0.10 -18.41
CA SER A 140 10.43 0.29 -17.39
C SER A 140 10.64 -0.41 -16.04
N LYS A 141 11.33 -1.56 -16.03
CA LYS A 141 11.59 -2.34 -14.81
C LYS A 141 12.88 -1.94 -14.09
N LEU A 142 13.63 -0.98 -14.65
CA LEU A 142 14.82 -0.43 -14.00
C LEU A 142 14.42 0.68 -13.03
N ASP A 143 14.81 0.54 -11.77
CA ASP A 143 14.66 1.60 -10.78
C ASP A 143 15.79 2.63 -10.93
N LEU A 144 15.54 3.63 -11.75
CA LEU A 144 16.50 4.70 -12.04
C LEU A 144 16.79 5.57 -10.81
N VAL A 145 15.86 5.64 -9.85
CA VAL A 145 16.04 6.42 -8.62
C VAL A 145 17.04 5.69 -7.70
N SER A 146 16.88 4.37 -7.55
CA SER A 146 17.84 3.53 -6.84
C SER A 146 19.23 3.55 -7.50
N CYS A 147 19.33 3.61 -8.83
CA CYS A 147 20.61 3.78 -9.52
C CYS A 147 21.33 5.10 -9.15
N VAL A 148 20.60 6.22 -9.10
CA VAL A 148 21.16 7.52 -8.67
C VAL A 148 21.53 7.50 -7.20
N GLY A 149 20.70 6.90 -6.34
CA GLY A 149 20.98 6.76 -4.91
C GLY A 149 22.24 5.93 -4.63
N THR A 150 22.39 4.78 -5.30
CA THR A 150 23.59 3.94 -5.21
C THR A 150 24.83 4.67 -5.74
N ALA A 151 24.70 5.39 -6.85
CA ALA A 151 25.80 6.20 -7.38
C ALA A 151 26.21 7.33 -6.42
N THR A 152 25.24 8.00 -5.79
CA THR A 152 25.48 9.07 -4.83
C THR A 152 26.18 8.55 -3.57
N ARG A 153 25.78 7.38 -3.07
CA ARG A 153 26.47 6.71 -1.94
C ARG A 153 27.91 6.36 -2.28
N GLN A 154 28.16 5.81 -3.47
CA GLN A 154 29.51 5.49 -3.93
C GLN A 154 30.39 6.75 -4.06
N ILE A 155 29.85 7.85 -4.60
CA ILE A 155 30.57 9.13 -4.73
C ILE A 155 30.89 9.74 -3.35
N ARG A 156 30.00 9.61 -2.36
CA ARG A 156 30.26 10.04 -0.99
C ARG A 156 31.38 9.22 -0.35
N GLN A 157 31.35 7.90 -0.48
CA GLN A 157 32.41 7.01 0.04
C GLN A 157 33.78 7.31 -0.59
N ILE A 158 33.83 7.51 -1.91
CA ILE A 158 35.08 7.85 -2.63
C ILE A 158 35.65 9.20 -2.17
N ARG A 159 34.79 10.17 -1.82
CA ARG A 159 35.23 11.49 -1.30
C ARG A 159 35.63 11.44 0.17
N GLU A 160 34.99 10.60 1.00
CA GLU A 160 35.38 10.39 2.39
C GLU A 160 36.74 9.66 2.50
N GLU A 161 37.06 8.75 1.59
CA GLU A 161 38.37 8.07 1.52
C GLU A 161 39.53 8.99 1.06
N GLN A 162 39.25 10.18 0.54
CA GLN A 162 40.27 11.15 0.09
C GLN A 162 40.78 12.12 1.17
N LEU A 163 40.28 12.03 2.41
CA LEU A 163 40.83 12.78 3.56
C LEU A 163 41.99 12.01 4.23
N PRO A 164 43.12 12.65 4.53
CA PRO A 164 44.27 11.96 5.14
C PRO A 164 43.95 11.50 6.57
N GLN A 165 44.07 10.18 6.81
CA GLN A 165 43.92 9.58 8.15
C GLN A 165 45.14 9.86 9.05
N PRO A 166 44.95 10.14 10.35
CA PRO A 166 46.02 10.08 11.35
C PRO A 166 46.37 8.62 11.69
N VAL A 167 47.67 8.39 11.91
CA VAL A 167 48.34 7.09 12.04
C VAL A 167 48.01 6.33 13.34
N GLN A 168 48.01 5.01 13.20
CA GLN A 168 47.77 3.90 14.13
C GLN A 168 48.51 3.92 15.48
N ALA A 169 47.96 3.16 16.46
CA ALA A 169 48.78 2.36 17.37
C ALA A 169 48.09 1.02 17.74
N LEU A 170 48.86 -0.06 17.61
CA LEU A 170 48.53 -1.49 17.71
C LEU A 170 48.20 -1.99 19.13
N GLY A 171 47.44 -3.10 19.20
CA GLY A 171 47.55 -4.10 20.29
C GLY A 171 46.25 -4.83 20.67
N GLU A 172 45.90 -5.90 19.96
CA GLU A 172 44.93 -6.91 20.44
C GLU A 172 45.57 -7.87 21.47
N PRO A 173 44.78 -8.40 22.41
CA PRO A 173 44.83 -9.83 22.66
C PRO A 173 43.46 -10.52 22.52
N THR A 174 43.55 -11.67 21.85
CA THR A 174 42.58 -12.66 21.42
C THR A 174 41.73 -13.29 22.55
N ALA A 175 40.42 -13.40 22.35
CA ALA A 175 39.56 -14.40 23.02
C ALA A 175 38.35 -14.79 22.12
N PRO A 176 37.89 -16.05 22.16
CA PRO A 176 37.05 -16.65 21.10
C PRO A 176 35.57 -16.28 21.23
N ALA A 177 34.94 -15.93 20.10
CA ALA A 177 33.51 -15.64 20.01
C ALA A 177 32.70 -16.95 19.87
N SER A 178 31.77 -17.14 20.80
CA SER A 178 30.76 -18.19 20.81
C SER A 178 29.65 -17.87 19.80
N SER A 179 29.23 -18.88 19.05
CA SER A 179 28.18 -18.87 18.03
C SER A 179 26.78 -18.65 18.63
N ILE A 180 26.07 -17.64 18.12
CA ILE A 180 24.65 -17.36 18.40
C ILE A 180 23.87 -17.64 17.11
N ASP A 181 22.89 -18.54 17.19
CA ASP A 181 21.89 -18.80 16.15
C ASP A 181 20.76 -17.74 16.17
N PRO A 182 20.05 -17.52 15.05
CA PRO A 182 19.28 -16.30 14.82
C PRO A 182 17.90 -16.37 15.47
N SER A 183 17.69 -15.57 16.52
CA SER A 183 16.37 -14.97 16.76
C SER A 183 16.12 -13.87 15.72
N PRO A 184 14.86 -13.57 15.34
CA PRO A 184 14.54 -12.57 14.32
C PRO A 184 15.22 -11.25 14.66
N SER A 185 16.23 -10.90 13.87
CA SER A 185 17.09 -9.75 14.11
C SER A 185 16.37 -8.48 13.67
N ILE A 186 15.42 -8.01 14.49
CA ILE A 186 15.07 -6.59 14.49
C ILE A 186 16.21 -5.91 15.25
N SER A 187 17.27 -5.56 14.54
CA SER A 187 18.28 -4.63 15.07
C SER A 187 17.65 -3.24 15.02
N PRO A 188 17.34 -2.59 16.16
CA PRO A 188 17.07 -1.17 16.15
C PRO A 188 18.43 -0.52 15.97
N ALA A 189 18.81 -0.25 14.71
CA ALA A 189 19.86 0.70 14.44
C ALA A 189 19.47 2.01 15.14
N ASN A 190 20.25 2.38 16.16
CA ASN A 190 20.30 3.74 16.65
C ASN A 190 20.91 4.58 15.54
N ASP A 191 20.13 4.91 14.52
CA ASP A 191 20.44 6.00 13.62
C ASP A 191 19.25 6.94 13.67
N GLU A 192 19.49 8.12 14.25
CA GLU A 192 18.79 9.36 13.89
C GLU A 192 18.99 9.56 12.38
N LEU A 193 18.24 8.82 11.56
CA LEU A 193 18.09 9.17 10.16
C LEU A 193 17.15 10.38 10.16
N GLU A 194 17.73 11.57 10.05
CA GLU A 194 17.05 12.72 9.44
C GLU A 194 16.66 12.32 8.01
N ILE A 195 15.55 11.60 7.88
CA ILE A 195 14.96 11.25 6.60
C ILE A 195 14.25 12.53 6.13
N ALA A 196 14.78 13.15 5.07
CA ALA A 196 14.06 14.18 4.33
C ALA A 196 12.59 13.74 4.15
N PRO A 197 11.59 14.60 4.45
CA PRO A 197 10.21 14.17 4.59
C PRO A 197 9.78 13.41 3.34
N SER A 198 9.29 12.17 3.53
CA SER A 198 8.84 11.34 2.43
C SER A 198 7.82 12.10 1.58
N PRO A 199 7.73 11.87 0.26
CA PRO A 199 6.73 12.54 -0.58
C PRO A 199 5.30 12.30 -0.06
N GLU A 200 5.06 11.16 0.61
CA GLU A 200 3.82 10.84 1.31
C GLU A 200 3.54 11.79 2.49
N LEU A 201 4.57 12.11 3.29
CA LEU A 201 4.48 13.04 4.41
C LEU A 201 4.29 14.49 3.93
N GLN A 202 4.98 14.89 2.86
CA GLN A 202 4.80 16.22 2.26
C GLN A 202 3.37 16.42 1.76
N ASN A 203 2.81 15.42 1.07
CA ASN A 203 1.42 15.46 0.62
C ASN A 203 0.44 15.50 1.81
N ALA A 204 0.69 14.73 2.86
CA ALA A 204 -0.17 14.75 4.06
C ALA A 204 -0.18 16.11 4.77
N ILE A 205 0.96 16.82 4.78
CA ILE A 205 1.06 18.20 5.30
C ILE A 205 0.29 19.17 4.41
N VAL A 206 0.42 19.05 3.08
CA VAL A 206 -0.33 19.89 2.12
C VAL A 206 -1.84 19.66 2.21
N ASP A 207 -2.26 18.41 2.41
CA ASP A 207 -3.66 18.02 2.56
C ASP A 207 -4.23 18.36 3.96
N GLY A 208 -3.41 18.89 4.86
CA GLY A 208 -3.83 19.29 6.21
C GLY A 208 -4.17 18.12 7.13
N LEU A 209 -3.75 16.90 6.80
CA LEU A 209 -3.99 15.70 7.60
C LEU A 209 -3.11 15.68 8.86
N VAL A 210 -1.93 16.29 8.80
CA VAL A 210 -1.00 16.45 9.93
C VAL A 210 -0.26 17.78 9.78
N THR A 211 -0.11 18.54 10.87
CA THR A 211 0.68 19.78 10.87
C THR A 211 2.13 19.55 11.30
N LEU A 212 3.04 20.43 10.87
CA LEU A 212 4.45 20.37 11.28
C LEU A 212 4.64 20.54 12.80
N ASP A 213 3.84 21.40 13.42
CA ASP A 213 3.89 21.62 14.87
C ASP A 213 3.44 20.37 15.64
N GLU A 214 2.40 19.68 15.16
CA GLU A 214 1.97 18.40 15.74
C GLU A 214 3.04 17.32 15.60
N LEU A 215 3.72 17.23 14.45
CA LEU A 215 4.83 16.27 14.27
C LEU A 215 5.98 16.56 15.24
N HIS A 216 6.36 17.82 15.41
CA HIS A 216 7.41 18.21 16.36
C HIS A 216 7.00 17.91 17.80
N GLN A 217 5.77 18.25 18.20
CA GLN A 217 5.27 17.96 19.54
C GLN A 217 5.24 16.46 19.81
N ARG A 218 4.86 15.66 18.81
CA ARG A 218 4.86 14.19 18.91
C ARG A 218 6.26 13.61 19.02
N GLU A 219 7.22 14.11 18.26
CA GLU A 219 8.61 13.66 18.36
C GLU A 219 9.20 13.98 19.74
N GLN A 220 8.88 15.14 20.32
CA GLN A 220 9.27 15.50 21.68
C GLN A 220 8.64 14.57 22.73
N GLN A 221 7.32 14.34 22.65
CA GLN A 221 6.63 13.41 23.55
C GLN A 221 7.20 12.00 23.44
N ARG A 222 7.48 11.54 22.22
CA ARG A 222 8.09 10.25 21.95
C ARG A 222 9.49 10.17 22.57
N SER A 223 10.38 11.14 22.31
CA SER A 223 11.73 11.13 22.88
C SER A 223 11.71 11.05 24.40
N ALA A 224 10.85 11.83 25.05
CA ALA A 224 10.70 11.80 26.51
C ALA A 224 10.21 10.43 27.01
N THR A 225 9.18 9.86 26.37
CA THR A 225 8.64 8.54 26.70
C THR A 225 9.68 7.45 26.48
N ARG A 226 10.43 7.52 25.37
CA ARG A 226 11.50 6.58 25.04
C ARG A 226 12.62 6.61 26.06
N ASP A 227 13.00 7.79 26.53
CA ASP A 227 14.04 7.96 27.53
C ASP A 227 13.61 7.39 28.89
N GLU A 228 12.35 7.61 29.28
CA GLU A 228 11.74 7.02 30.47
C GLU A 228 11.73 5.48 30.39
N LEU A 229 11.18 4.91 29.31
CA LEU A 229 11.14 3.46 29.08
C LEU A 229 12.56 2.86 29.03
N ASN A 230 13.51 3.53 28.37
CA ASN A 230 14.90 3.10 28.36
C ASN A 230 15.52 3.07 29.76
N GLN A 231 15.19 4.03 30.63
CA GLN A 231 15.67 4.07 32.00
C GLN A 231 15.04 2.93 32.83
N GLU A 232 13.72 2.76 32.75
CA GLU A 232 12.98 1.69 33.45
C GLU A 232 13.50 0.31 33.04
N GLU A 233 13.60 0.04 31.75
CA GLU A 233 14.04 -1.26 31.23
C GLU A 233 15.53 -1.51 31.51
N THR A 234 16.37 -0.46 31.53
CA THR A 234 17.78 -0.59 31.96
C THR A 234 17.86 -0.92 33.47
N ALA A 235 16.99 -0.34 34.30
CA ALA A 235 16.97 -0.62 35.74
C ALA A 235 16.56 -2.07 36.06
N LYS A 236 15.78 -2.71 35.19
CA LYS A 236 15.34 -4.11 35.32
C LYS A 236 16.37 -5.14 34.88
N ILE A 237 17.53 -4.73 34.33
CA ILE A 237 18.58 -5.66 33.85
C ILE A 237 18.97 -6.70 34.92
N PRO A 238 19.27 -6.33 36.19
CA PRO A 238 19.74 -7.30 37.18
C PRO A 238 18.77 -8.46 37.41
N GLY A 239 17.45 -8.15 37.42
CA GLY A 239 16.38 -9.15 37.56
C GLY A 239 16.16 -10.02 36.32
N ARG A 240 16.72 -9.63 35.16
CA ARG A 240 16.50 -10.27 33.85
C ARG A 240 17.73 -10.96 33.27
N LEU A 241 18.84 -10.97 34.01
CA LEU A 241 20.10 -11.62 33.58
C LEU A 241 19.90 -13.10 33.23
N ASP A 242 19.05 -13.82 33.98
CA ASP A 242 18.76 -15.23 33.69
C ASP A 242 17.98 -15.38 32.38
N THR A 243 17.03 -14.48 32.09
CA THR A 243 16.33 -14.45 30.79
C THR A 243 17.32 -14.19 29.65
N TYR A 244 18.24 -13.23 29.80
CA TYR A 244 19.25 -12.96 28.78
C TYR A 244 20.22 -14.13 28.58
N ALA A 245 20.54 -14.87 29.64
CA ALA A 245 21.33 -16.09 29.57
C ALA A 245 20.58 -17.24 28.86
N CYS A 246 19.32 -17.48 29.21
CA CYS A 246 18.44 -18.44 28.54
C CYS A 246 18.29 -18.13 27.04
N ARG A 247 18.31 -16.86 26.66
CA ARG A 247 18.23 -16.40 25.26
C ARG A 247 19.56 -16.52 24.50
N GLY A 248 20.66 -16.88 25.16
CA GLY A 248 21.99 -16.90 24.56
C GLY A 248 22.56 -15.50 24.25
N ILE A 249 21.93 -14.42 24.73
CA ILE A 249 22.43 -13.05 24.56
C ILE A 249 23.73 -12.87 25.35
N ILE A 250 23.75 -13.40 26.57
CA ILE A 250 24.93 -13.50 27.44
C ILE A 250 25.11 -14.96 27.86
N THR A 251 26.31 -15.33 28.29
CA THR A 251 26.54 -16.65 28.90
C THR A 251 26.09 -16.66 30.36
N TRP A 252 25.79 -17.85 30.91
CA TRP A 252 25.50 -18.02 32.33
C TRP A 252 26.63 -17.50 33.25
N GLY A 253 27.88 -17.64 32.82
CA GLY A 253 29.03 -17.08 33.54
C GLY A 253 29.08 -15.55 33.50
N GLU A 254 28.76 -14.94 32.36
CA GLU A 254 28.61 -13.48 32.23
C GLU A 254 27.46 -12.96 33.11
N ALA A 255 26.32 -13.65 33.14
CA ALA A 255 25.19 -13.32 34.02
C ALA A 255 25.58 -13.38 35.50
N GLY A 256 26.29 -14.43 35.93
CA GLY A 256 26.79 -14.56 37.29
C GLY A 256 27.76 -13.44 37.69
N ASN A 257 28.66 -13.04 36.78
CA ASN A 257 29.60 -11.94 37.02
C ASN A 257 28.88 -10.59 37.11
N LEU A 258 27.89 -10.33 36.26
CA LEU A 258 27.09 -9.11 36.31
C LEU A 258 26.26 -9.04 37.60
N ARG A 259 25.70 -10.15 38.07
CA ARG A 259 24.97 -10.22 39.35
C ARG A 259 25.85 -9.92 40.55
N LYS A 260 27.06 -10.48 40.59
CA LYS A 260 28.04 -10.18 41.65
C LYS A 260 28.41 -8.70 41.66
N LEU A 261 28.67 -8.12 40.49
CA LEU A 261 28.99 -6.70 40.36
C LEU A 261 27.85 -5.80 40.83
N ASP A 262 26.60 -6.14 40.50
CA ASP A 262 25.41 -5.41 40.97
C ASP A 262 25.25 -5.47 42.49
N THR A 263 25.48 -6.65 43.08
CA THR A 263 25.39 -6.87 44.53
C THR A 263 26.51 -6.14 45.30
N GLU A 264 27.73 -6.14 44.75
CA GLU A 264 28.92 -5.59 45.42
C GLU A 264 29.09 -4.08 45.22
N HIS A 265 28.64 -3.52 44.09
CA HIS A 265 28.93 -2.14 43.68
C HIS A 265 27.67 -1.29 43.46
N GLY A 266 26.47 -1.84 43.70
CA GLY A 266 25.20 -1.19 43.44
C GLY A 266 24.76 -1.31 41.97
N PRO A 267 23.69 -0.59 41.57
CA PRO A 267 23.03 -0.79 40.29
C PRO A 267 24.01 -0.72 39.11
N LEU A 268 23.90 -1.66 38.18
CA LEU A 268 24.70 -1.72 36.95
C LEU A 268 24.58 -0.43 36.11
N ARG A 269 25.43 0.56 36.41
CA ARG A 269 25.48 1.83 35.67
C ARG A 269 26.30 1.68 34.40
N ARG A 270 25.88 2.34 33.31
CA ARG A 270 26.61 2.42 32.02
C ARG A 270 28.06 2.90 32.16
N SER A 271 28.34 3.68 33.21
CA SER A 271 29.66 4.20 33.55
C SER A 271 30.55 3.21 34.32
N ALA A 272 29.98 2.15 34.89
CA ALA A 272 30.75 1.13 35.61
C ALA A 272 31.63 0.34 34.63
N ARG A 273 32.87 0.07 35.06
CA ARG A 273 33.93 -0.80 34.48
C ARG A 273 33.74 -1.23 33.03
N ARG A 274 34.78 -1.07 32.20
CA ARG A 274 34.79 -1.41 30.76
C ARG A 274 34.06 -2.71 30.37
N PHE A 275 34.27 -3.79 31.13
CA PHE A 275 33.58 -5.07 30.93
C PHE A 275 32.04 -4.98 31.01
N VAL A 276 31.50 -4.27 32.00
CA VAL A 276 30.06 -4.07 32.18
C VAL A 276 29.49 -3.24 31.03
N ARG A 277 30.20 -2.16 30.67
CA ARG A 277 29.83 -1.32 29.53
C ARG A 277 29.79 -2.10 28.22
N GLU A 278 30.83 -2.88 27.92
CA GLU A 278 30.89 -3.67 26.68
C GLU A 278 29.76 -4.71 26.62
N ARG A 279 29.44 -5.41 27.71
CA ARG A 279 28.36 -6.41 27.71
C ARG A 279 26.96 -5.80 27.69
N ILE A 280 26.73 -4.74 28.45
CA ILE A 280 25.44 -4.05 28.43
C ILE A 280 25.20 -3.40 27.07
N GLU A 281 26.17 -2.63 26.54
CA GLU A 281 25.96 -1.89 25.29
C GLU A 281 26.02 -2.77 24.03
N GLN A 282 26.85 -3.81 23.98
CA GLN A 282 26.94 -4.63 22.75
C GLN A 282 25.92 -5.78 22.70
N LYS A 283 25.58 -6.38 23.85
CA LYS A 283 24.75 -7.60 23.87
C LYS A 283 23.33 -7.33 24.38
N ILE A 284 23.20 -6.64 25.51
CA ILE A 284 21.89 -6.47 26.18
C ILE A 284 21.08 -5.31 25.59
N ARG A 285 21.75 -4.20 25.23
CA ARG A 285 21.12 -2.98 24.69
C ARG A 285 20.24 -3.23 23.46
N PRO A 286 20.64 -4.01 22.44
CA PRO A 286 19.74 -4.28 21.31
C PRO A 286 18.41 -4.94 21.74
N ALA A 287 18.47 -5.86 22.72
CA ALA A 287 17.27 -6.52 23.24
C ALA A 287 16.39 -5.56 24.07
N ILE A 288 17.00 -4.65 24.82
CA ILE A 288 16.28 -3.57 25.52
C ILE A 288 15.62 -2.63 24.52
N ASN A 289 16.36 -2.17 23.50
CA ASN A 289 15.85 -1.24 22.50
C ASN A 289 14.65 -1.83 21.75
N LEU A 290 14.66 -3.14 21.45
CA LEU A 290 13.51 -3.83 20.86
C LEU A 290 12.32 -3.88 21.83
N THR A 291 12.57 -4.13 23.11
CA THR A 291 11.50 -4.13 24.14
C THR A 291 10.88 -2.74 24.26
N VAL A 292 11.71 -1.70 24.38
CA VAL A 292 11.29 -0.29 24.43
C VAL A 292 10.49 0.09 23.20
N LEU A 293 10.93 -0.31 21.99
CA LEU A 293 10.17 -0.07 20.77
C LEU A 293 8.77 -0.71 20.80
N ASN A 294 8.67 -1.95 21.28
CA ASN A 294 7.37 -2.63 21.40
C ASN A 294 6.47 -1.95 22.44
N LEU A 295 7.04 -1.50 23.57
CA LEU A 295 6.31 -0.76 24.60
C LEU A 295 5.83 0.61 24.08
N GLU A 296 6.69 1.37 23.40
CA GLU A 296 6.32 2.65 22.77
C GLU A 296 5.15 2.47 21.80
N VAL A 297 5.21 1.45 20.93
CA VAL A 297 4.14 1.17 19.97
C VAL A 297 2.87 0.69 20.69
N PHE A 298 2.99 -0.15 21.71
CA PHE A 298 1.84 -0.64 22.47
C PHE A 298 1.08 0.51 23.13
N GLU A 299 1.79 1.42 23.81
CA GLU A 299 1.17 2.61 24.41
C GLU A 299 0.58 3.55 23.36
N ALA A 300 1.22 3.67 22.20
CA ALA A 300 0.69 4.48 21.13
C ALA A 300 -0.59 3.89 20.53
N LEU A 301 -0.66 2.56 20.36
CA LEU A 301 -1.87 1.87 19.93
C LEU A 301 -3.04 2.07 20.91
N GLN A 302 -2.78 2.21 22.22
CA GLN A 302 -3.81 2.53 23.22
C GLN A 302 -4.44 3.92 23.00
N ARG A 303 -3.75 4.85 22.33
CA ARG A 303 -4.26 6.20 22.03
C ARG A 303 -5.28 6.22 20.89
N ILE A 304 -5.41 5.13 20.13
CA ILE A 304 -6.48 5.00 19.13
C ILE A 304 -7.83 5.07 19.90
N PRO A 305 -8.79 5.89 19.47
CA PRO A 305 -10.06 6.04 20.18
C PRO A 305 -10.79 4.70 20.35
N GLU A 306 -11.37 4.47 21.53
CA GLU A 306 -12.13 3.24 21.84
C GLU A 306 -13.33 3.02 20.90
N ALA A 307 -13.87 4.11 20.34
CA ALA A 307 -14.91 4.05 19.31
C ALA A 307 -14.48 3.22 18.08
N ARG A 308 -13.18 3.06 17.82
CA ARG A 308 -12.64 2.25 16.72
C ARG A 308 -12.48 0.77 17.03
N ASP A 309 -12.66 0.36 18.28
CA ASP A 309 -12.47 -1.04 18.71
C ASP A 309 -13.32 -2.04 17.92
N PRO A 310 -14.60 -1.77 17.58
CA PRO A 310 -15.39 -2.66 16.72
C PRO A 310 -14.76 -2.86 15.34
N ALA A 311 -14.21 -1.79 14.75
CA ALA A 311 -13.53 -1.86 13.45
C ALA A 311 -12.21 -2.63 13.54
N LEU A 312 -11.40 -2.40 14.58
CA LEU A 312 -10.16 -3.15 14.81
C LEU A 312 -10.45 -4.65 15.03
N GLN A 313 -11.47 -4.98 15.82
CA GLN A 313 -11.91 -6.38 16.02
C GLN A 313 -12.41 -7.01 14.72
N PHE A 314 -13.15 -6.26 13.90
CA PHE A 314 -13.59 -6.74 12.58
C PHE A 314 -12.41 -7.07 11.67
N LEU A 315 -11.41 -6.18 11.59
CA LEU A 315 -10.18 -6.41 10.82
C LEU A 315 -9.43 -7.66 11.29
N ILE A 316 -9.32 -7.87 12.60
CA ILE A 316 -8.65 -9.05 13.17
C ILE A 316 -9.38 -10.35 12.82
N ARG A 317 -10.70 -10.39 13.01
CA ARG A 317 -11.54 -11.56 12.65
C ARG A 317 -11.41 -11.92 11.18
N HIS A 318 -11.24 -10.90 10.34
CA HIS A 318 -11.19 -11.03 8.88
C HIS A 318 -9.78 -10.85 8.29
N ARG A 319 -8.73 -11.00 9.12
CA ARG A 319 -7.32 -10.73 8.76
C ARG A 319 -6.85 -11.39 7.47
N ARG A 320 -7.29 -12.62 7.20
CA ARG A 320 -6.90 -13.35 5.97
C ARG A 320 -7.47 -12.73 4.70
N GLN A 321 -8.68 -12.20 4.77
CA GLN A 321 -9.33 -11.56 3.63
C GLN A 321 -8.81 -10.13 3.43
N VAL A 322 -8.60 -9.40 4.53
CA VAL A 322 -8.04 -8.04 4.51
C VAL A 322 -6.62 -8.01 3.92
N LEU A 323 -5.79 -9.00 4.26
CA LEU A 323 -4.40 -9.10 3.81
C LEU A 323 -4.24 -9.88 2.49
N SER A 324 -5.34 -10.25 1.82
CA SER A 324 -5.25 -11.00 0.56
C SER A 324 -4.81 -10.08 -0.57
N GLU A 325 -3.64 -10.34 -1.15
CA GLU A 325 -3.17 -9.68 -2.38
C GLU A 325 -3.83 -10.31 -3.63
N ASP A 326 -4.20 -11.59 -3.54
CA ASP A 326 -4.88 -12.32 -4.59
C ASP A 326 -6.40 -12.14 -4.44
N GLY A 327 -7.03 -11.46 -5.41
CA GLY A 327 -8.47 -11.30 -5.70
C GLY A 327 -9.49 -12.05 -4.84
N ALA A 328 -9.43 -11.89 -3.52
CA ALA A 328 -10.31 -12.58 -2.59
C ALA A 328 -11.73 -12.02 -2.75
N ASP A 329 -12.72 -12.89 -2.63
CA ASP A 329 -14.10 -12.43 -2.62
C ASP A 329 -14.37 -11.67 -1.32
N LEU A 330 -14.40 -10.34 -1.43
CA LEU A 330 -14.71 -9.41 -0.35
C LEU A 330 -16.21 -9.17 -0.20
N GLN A 331 -17.07 -9.70 -1.09
CA GLN A 331 -18.53 -9.51 -1.00
C GLN A 331 -19.14 -9.93 0.34
N PRO A 332 -18.75 -11.07 0.96
CA PRO A 332 -19.28 -11.44 2.27
C PRO A 332 -18.95 -10.42 3.37
N LEU A 333 -17.82 -9.71 3.25
CA LEU A 333 -17.42 -8.65 4.20
C LEU A 333 -18.24 -7.39 3.95
N LEU A 334 -18.36 -6.99 2.69
CA LEU A 334 -19.14 -5.80 2.30
C LEU A 334 -20.62 -5.94 2.71
N ASN A 335 -21.21 -7.13 2.59
CA ASN A 335 -22.59 -7.38 3.05
C ASN A 335 -22.75 -7.22 4.57
N LYS A 336 -21.72 -7.58 5.35
CA LYS A 336 -21.74 -7.35 6.81
C LYS A 336 -21.63 -5.87 7.15
N LEU A 337 -20.81 -5.13 6.39
CA LEU A 337 -20.68 -3.67 6.55
C LEU A 337 -21.99 -2.98 6.18
N GLU A 338 -22.65 -3.39 5.10
CA GLU A 338 -23.97 -2.86 4.71
C GLU A 338 -25.03 -3.04 5.80
N ALA A 339 -24.98 -4.15 6.54
CA ALA A 339 -25.89 -4.43 7.64
C ALA A 339 -25.58 -3.64 8.93
N ASP A 340 -24.35 -3.11 9.09
CA ASP A 340 -23.89 -2.41 10.28
C ASP A 340 -23.29 -1.02 9.93
N PRO A 341 -24.13 0.04 9.96
CA PRO A 341 -23.70 1.39 9.58
C PRO A 341 -22.69 1.99 10.56
N GLU A 342 -22.73 1.60 11.84
CA GLU A 342 -21.80 2.11 12.86
C GLU A 342 -20.42 1.51 12.68
N LEU A 343 -20.33 0.19 12.46
CA LEU A 343 -19.08 -0.47 12.10
C LEU A 343 -18.49 0.09 10.82
N THR A 344 -19.32 0.31 9.80
CA THR A 344 -18.93 0.93 8.54
C THR A 344 -18.33 2.32 8.76
N ALA A 345 -19.00 3.19 9.52
CA ALA A 345 -18.51 4.53 9.80
C ALA A 345 -17.15 4.50 10.51
N ASN A 346 -16.97 3.60 11.47
CA ASN A 346 -15.69 3.42 12.16
C ASN A 346 -14.58 2.90 11.24
N LEU A 347 -14.89 1.95 10.36
CA LEU A 347 -13.91 1.41 9.41
C LEU A 347 -13.51 2.43 8.34
N LEU A 348 -14.47 3.22 7.85
CA LEU A 348 -14.19 4.33 6.94
C LEU A 348 -13.36 5.43 7.62
N ALA A 349 -13.61 5.73 8.90
CA ALA A 349 -12.79 6.67 9.66
C ALA A 349 -11.32 6.22 9.78
N LEU A 350 -11.07 4.90 9.89
CA LEU A 350 -9.72 4.34 9.81
C LEU A 350 -9.13 4.54 8.40
N ALA A 351 -9.86 4.16 7.36
CA ALA A 351 -9.39 4.26 5.97
C ALA A 351 -9.11 5.72 5.54
N ASP A 352 -9.94 6.66 5.97
CA ASP A 352 -9.82 8.10 5.74
C ASP A 352 -8.78 8.77 6.66
N ARG A 353 -8.16 8.02 7.58
CA ARG A 353 -7.14 8.50 8.52
C ARG A 353 -7.62 9.66 9.37
N CYS A 354 -8.88 9.59 9.84
CA CYS A 354 -9.49 10.67 10.63
C CYS A 354 -8.82 10.84 12.00
N ASP A 355 -8.27 9.75 12.56
CA ASP A 355 -7.62 9.78 13.86
C ASP A 355 -6.11 10.02 13.68
N GLN A 356 -5.54 10.92 14.49
CA GLN A 356 -4.12 11.30 14.40
C GLN A 356 -3.20 10.08 14.44
N GLU A 357 -3.47 9.13 15.34
CA GLU A 357 -2.58 7.98 15.53
C GLU A 357 -2.64 6.99 14.34
N ILE A 358 -3.79 6.92 13.67
CA ILE A 358 -3.95 6.17 12.41
C ILE A 358 -3.18 6.85 11.27
N SER A 359 -3.19 8.19 11.21
CA SER A 359 -2.37 8.95 10.26
C SER A 359 -0.88 8.70 10.45
N MET A 360 -0.39 8.68 11.69
CA MET A 360 1.01 8.38 12.00
C MET A 360 1.41 6.97 11.55
N ILE A 361 0.55 5.97 11.79
CA ILE A 361 0.76 4.59 11.35
C ILE A 361 0.80 4.50 9.81
N ALA A 362 -0.17 5.12 9.12
CA ALA A 362 -0.27 5.09 7.66
C ALA A 362 0.96 5.71 6.97
N LEU A 363 1.49 6.78 7.57
CA LEU A 363 2.71 7.47 7.13
C LEU A 363 4.00 6.74 7.57
N ARG A 364 3.88 5.63 8.30
CA ARG A 364 4.98 4.81 8.83
C ARG A 364 6.00 5.63 9.63
N LEU A 365 5.49 6.66 10.32
CA LEU A 365 6.30 7.49 11.20
C LEU A 365 6.73 6.68 12.42
N MET A 366 7.76 7.15 13.11
CA MET A 366 8.19 6.52 14.36
C MET A 366 7.07 6.64 15.42
N PRO A 367 6.87 5.61 16.27
CA PRO A 367 7.68 4.38 16.39
C PRO A 367 7.25 3.20 15.49
N TYR A 368 6.28 3.38 14.58
CA TYR A 368 5.65 2.28 13.83
C TYR A 368 6.50 1.71 12.70
N GLY A 369 7.23 2.57 11.98
CA GLY A 369 7.97 2.21 10.77
C GLY A 369 8.86 0.96 10.90
N PRO A 370 9.72 0.85 11.93
CA PRO A 370 10.59 -0.31 12.11
C PRO A 370 9.83 -1.64 12.27
N LEU A 371 8.66 -1.65 12.91
CA LEU A 371 7.86 -2.86 13.08
C LEU A 371 7.05 -3.19 11.82
N LEU A 372 6.60 -2.18 11.06
CA LEU A 372 5.92 -2.37 9.78
C LEU A 372 6.84 -2.88 8.67
N ALA A 373 8.16 -2.68 8.79
CA ALA A 373 9.14 -3.25 7.88
C ALA A 373 9.28 -4.78 8.01
N ALA A 374 8.84 -5.35 9.14
CA ALA A 374 8.88 -6.79 9.36
C ALA A 374 7.81 -7.50 8.50
N ARG A 375 8.26 -8.39 7.62
CA ARG A 375 7.38 -9.24 6.78
C ARG A 375 7.09 -10.56 7.47
N ASP A 376 6.37 -10.50 8.59
CA ASP A 376 5.86 -11.68 9.28
C ASP A 376 4.40 -11.96 8.90
N HIS A 377 3.99 -13.23 8.98
CA HIS A 377 2.59 -13.60 8.86
C HIS A 377 1.77 -12.96 9.99
N CYS A 378 0.65 -12.34 9.65
CA CYS A 378 -0.23 -11.72 10.64
C CYS A 378 -0.80 -12.77 11.61
N THR A 379 -0.39 -12.71 12.88
CA THR A 379 -0.78 -13.68 13.93
C THR A 379 -1.69 -13.08 15.01
N VAL A 380 -2.18 -11.85 14.83
CA VAL A 380 -3.00 -11.12 15.82
C VAL A 380 -4.29 -11.86 16.20
N GLU A 381 -4.49 -12.09 17.50
CA GLU A 381 -5.64 -12.83 18.04
C GLU A 381 -6.87 -11.93 18.26
N GLU A 382 -8.08 -12.49 18.19
CA GLU A 382 -9.34 -11.73 18.35
C GLU A 382 -9.46 -11.05 19.72
N GLY A 383 -8.83 -11.60 20.76
CA GLY A 383 -8.80 -11.02 22.10
C GLY A 383 -7.86 -9.82 22.24
N PHE A 384 -6.98 -9.57 21.25
CA PHE A 384 -5.90 -8.59 21.40
C PHE A 384 -6.39 -7.17 21.62
N VAL A 385 -7.49 -6.73 20.98
CA VAL A 385 -8.05 -5.38 21.21
C VAL A 385 -8.49 -5.22 22.66
N LYS A 386 -9.04 -6.26 23.29
CA LYS A 386 -9.38 -6.22 24.71
C LYS A 386 -8.13 -6.18 25.58
N GLU A 387 -7.13 -7.00 25.26
CA GLU A 387 -5.82 -6.98 25.94
C GLU A 387 -5.16 -5.60 25.84
N LEU A 388 -5.24 -4.94 24.68
CA LEU A 388 -4.74 -3.59 24.46
C LEU A 388 -5.38 -2.57 25.42
N ARG A 389 -6.67 -2.72 25.74
CA ARG A 389 -7.38 -1.82 26.67
C ARG A 389 -7.15 -2.15 28.14
N SER A 390 -6.90 -3.41 28.47
CA SER A 390 -6.85 -3.87 29.87
C SER A 390 -5.45 -4.01 30.45
N LEU A 391 -4.43 -4.24 29.61
CA LEU A 391 -3.08 -4.49 30.08
C LEU A 391 -2.31 -3.19 30.29
N GLU A 392 -1.52 -3.17 31.36
CA GLU A 392 -0.63 -2.06 31.67
C GLU A 392 0.75 -2.27 31.02
N ARG A 393 1.53 -1.19 30.98
CA ARG A 393 2.93 -1.19 30.50
C ARG A 393 3.75 -2.31 31.14
N GLU A 394 3.60 -2.52 32.45
CA GLU A 394 4.38 -3.51 33.19
C GLU A 394 4.06 -4.93 32.74
N ASP A 395 2.78 -5.26 32.54
CA ASP A 395 2.35 -6.59 32.07
C ASP A 395 3.00 -6.96 30.74
N ILE A 396 3.06 -6.00 29.80
CA ILE A 396 3.69 -6.21 28.50
C ILE A 396 5.21 -6.31 28.63
N SER A 397 5.83 -5.47 29.48
CA SER A 397 7.26 -5.53 29.75
C SER A 397 7.69 -6.88 30.33
N GLU A 398 6.92 -7.45 31.25
CA GLU A 398 7.14 -8.80 31.79
C GLU A 398 6.99 -9.87 30.72
N ARG A 399 5.95 -9.80 29.88
CA ARG A 399 5.74 -10.75 28.78
C ARG A 399 6.91 -10.71 27.79
N LEU A 400 7.34 -9.53 27.35
CA LEU A 400 8.47 -9.33 26.42
C LEU A 400 9.83 -9.79 26.98
N ASN A 401 9.93 -9.98 28.30
CA ASN A 401 11.12 -10.48 28.97
C ASN A 401 10.91 -11.87 29.60
N ASN A 402 9.87 -12.58 29.19
CA ASN A 402 9.60 -13.92 29.69
C ASN A 402 10.67 -14.91 29.18
N PRO A 403 11.10 -15.88 30.02
CA PRO A 403 12.03 -16.93 29.59
C PRO A 403 11.42 -17.80 28.48
N SER A 404 10.10 -18.03 28.49
CA SER A 404 9.39 -18.75 27.44
C SER A 404 9.32 -17.93 26.16
N GLU A 405 9.86 -18.48 25.06
CA GLU A 405 9.87 -17.83 23.75
C GLU A 405 8.46 -17.53 23.24
N THR A 406 7.52 -18.45 23.42
CA THR A 406 6.13 -18.30 22.95
C THR A 406 5.40 -17.15 23.64
N VAL A 407 5.61 -16.98 24.94
CA VAL A 407 5.04 -15.87 25.72
C VAL A 407 5.74 -14.55 25.35
N ARG A 408 7.04 -14.63 25.06
CA ARG A 408 7.88 -13.47 24.74
C ARG A 408 7.59 -12.87 23.37
N THR A 409 7.40 -13.69 22.35
CA THR A 409 7.20 -13.21 20.97
C THR A 409 5.75 -12.79 20.72
N ARG A 410 4.78 -13.36 21.45
CA ARG A 410 3.34 -13.10 21.28
C ARG A 410 2.97 -11.60 21.28
N PRO A 411 3.43 -10.75 22.23
CA PRO A 411 3.10 -9.32 22.19
C PRO A 411 3.60 -8.65 20.91
N THR A 412 4.85 -8.91 20.52
CA THR A 412 5.44 -8.34 19.30
C THR A 412 4.68 -8.76 18.05
N THR A 413 4.34 -10.04 17.91
CA THR A 413 3.65 -10.52 16.72
C THR A 413 2.19 -10.05 16.65
N GLN A 414 1.52 -9.86 17.80
CA GLN A 414 0.19 -9.25 17.88
C GLN A 414 0.22 -7.76 17.50
N ILE A 415 1.20 -6.99 17.99
CA ILE A 415 1.42 -5.59 17.62
C ILE A 415 1.67 -5.46 16.11
N ILE A 416 2.61 -6.22 15.56
CA ILE A 416 2.91 -6.22 14.12
C ILE A 416 1.66 -6.59 13.32
N GLY A 417 0.93 -7.63 13.74
CA GLY A 417 -0.28 -8.08 13.06
C GLY A 417 -1.38 -7.01 13.02
N LEU A 418 -1.58 -6.26 14.11
CA LEU A 418 -2.54 -5.15 14.14
C LEU A 418 -2.09 -4.00 13.24
N LEU A 419 -0.81 -3.62 13.31
CA LEU A 419 -0.24 -2.57 12.46
C LEU A 419 -0.39 -2.91 10.97
N GLN A 420 -0.13 -4.15 10.58
CA GLN A 420 -0.32 -4.61 9.19
C GLN A 420 -1.77 -4.45 8.72
N LEU A 421 -2.76 -4.75 9.56
CA LEU A 421 -4.18 -4.59 9.21
C LEU A 421 -4.58 -3.13 9.03
N ILE A 422 -4.07 -2.24 9.91
CA ILE A 422 -4.29 -0.79 9.78
C ILE A 422 -3.60 -0.24 8.52
N ASP A 423 -2.36 -0.66 8.25
CA ASP A 423 -1.61 -0.27 7.05
C ASP A 423 -2.35 -0.70 5.77
N HIS A 424 -2.88 -1.93 5.72
CA HIS A 424 -3.67 -2.41 4.57
C HIS A 424 -5.00 -1.68 4.39
N THR A 425 -5.60 -1.20 5.47
CA THR A 425 -6.85 -0.43 5.41
C THR A 425 -6.62 1.00 4.90
N THR A 426 -5.44 1.57 5.14
CA THR A 426 -5.10 2.98 4.87
C THR A 426 -4.29 3.20 3.59
N ARG A 427 -3.63 2.16 3.06
CA ARG A 427 -2.85 2.19 1.80
C ARG A 427 -3.68 1.69 0.62
N PRO A 428 -3.30 1.97 -0.65
CA PRO A 428 -4.03 1.49 -1.83
C PRO A 428 -3.85 -0.02 -2.03
N THR A 429 -4.62 -0.81 -1.30
CA THR A 429 -4.68 -2.27 -1.36
C THR A 429 -6.02 -2.68 -1.99
N PRO A 430 -6.18 -3.95 -2.43
CA PRO A 430 -7.47 -4.43 -2.93
C PRO A 430 -8.61 -4.21 -1.92
N PHE A 431 -8.33 -4.42 -0.63
CA PHE A 431 -9.32 -4.22 0.42
C PHE A 431 -9.73 -2.75 0.60
N SER A 432 -8.77 -1.82 0.64
CA SER A 432 -9.09 -0.39 0.79
C SER A 432 -9.77 0.19 -0.44
N GLN A 433 -9.45 -0.31 -1.65
CA GLN A 433 -10.17 0.04 -2.88
C GLN A 433 -11.64 -0.38 -2.80
N GLU A 434 -11.94 -1.60 -2.33
CA GLU A 434 -13.33 -2.03 -2.12
C GLU A 434 -14.05 -1.20 -1.05
N LEU A 435 -13.38 -0.82 0.05
CA LEU A 435 -13.95 0.10 1.04
C LEU A 435 -14.25 1.49 0.45
N ARG A 436 -13.36 2.01 -0.40
CA ARG A 436 -13.56 3.29 -1.09
C ARG A 436 -14.72 3.21 -2.08
N ILE A 437 -14.82 2.13 -2.86
CA ILE A 437 -15.99 1.87 -3.72
C ILE A 437 -17.27 1.82 -2.88
N PHE A 438 -17.25 1.11 -1.76
CA PHE A 438 -18.39 1.01 -0.86
C PHE A 438 -18.83 2.39 -0.34
N LYS A 439 -17.88 3.23 0.08
CA LYS A 439 -18.14 4.63 0.48
C LYS A 439 -18.79 5.43 -0.66
N ILE A 440 -18.24 5.37 -1.87
CA ILE A 440 -18.79 6.07 -3.04
C ILE A 440 -20.21 5.59 -3.35
N ARG A 441 -20.48 4.29 -3.27
CA ARG A 441 -21.84 3.74 -3.46
C ARG A 441 -22.82 4.28 -2.43
N SER A 442 -22.42 4.31 -1.16
CA SER A 442 -23.24 4.87 -0.07
C SER A 442 -23.53 6.37 -0.29
N GLU A 443 -22.54 7.15 -0.74
CA GLU A 443 -22.72 8.56 -1.12
C GLU A 443 -23.70 8.72 -2.29
N LEU A 444 -23.61 7.88 -3.32
CA LEU A 444 -24.52 7.86 -4.46
C LEU A 444 -25.95 7.49 -4.03
N ASP A 445 -26.11 6.49 -3.17
CA ASP A 445 -27.41 6.08 -2.64
C ASP A 445 -28.05 7.20 -1.81
N ALA A 446 -27.28 7.88 -0.97
CA ALA A 446 -27.74 9.05 -0.22
C ALA A 446 -28.15 10.22 -1.14
N LEU A 447 -27.36 10.48 -2.18
CA LEU A 447 -27.68 11.50 -3.20
C LEU A 447 -28.94 11.16 -3.99
N TYR A 448 -29.15 9.89 -4.30
CA TYR A 448 -30.36 9.44 -5.00
C TYR A 448 -31.59 9.54 -4.10
N ARG A 449 -31.51 9.08 -2.84
CA ARG A 449 -32.60 9.18 -1.85
C ARG A 449 -33.06 10.62 -1.60
N THR A 450 -32.14 11.59 -1.68
CA THR A 450 -32.45 13.01 -1.49
C THR A 450 -32.85 13.73 -2.77
N ALA A 451 -32.79 13.07 -3.92
CA ALA A 451 -33.18 13.64 -5.21
C ALA A 451 -34.64 13.33 -5.55
N SER A 452 -35.30 14.24 -6.29
CA SER A 452 -36.58 13.92 -6.92
C SER A 452 -36.38 12.88 -8.03
N ALA A 453 -37.38 12.05 -8.29
CA ALA A 453 -37.31 10.95 -9.27
C ALA A 453 -36.90 11.42 -10.68
N GLU A 454 -37.24 12.66 -11.06
CA GLU A 454 -36.90 13.25 -12.36
C GLU A 454 -35.47 13.82 -12.43
N GLN A 455 -34.89 14.23 -11.29
CA GLN A 455 -33.58 14.87 -11.24
C GLN A 455 -32.46 13.96 -10.72
N GLY A 456 -32.80 12.76 -10.20
CA GLY A 456 -31.85 11.80 -9.65
C GLY A 456 -30.71 11.48 -10.62
N TYR A 457 -31.04 11.15 -11.88
CA TYR A 457 -30.05 10.86 -12.92
C TYR A 457 -29.09 12.04 -13.16
N ALA A 458 -29.64 13.23 -13.42
CA ALA A 458 -28.84 14.42 -13.71
C ALA A 458 -27.94 14.82 -12.51
N LYS A 459 -28.41 14.57 -11.27
CA LYS A 459 -27.61 14.80 -10.06
C LYS A 459 -26.50 13.76 -9.89
N LEU A 460 -26.78 12.47 -10.13
CA LEU A 460 -25.77 11.39 -10.08
C LEU A 460 -24.71 11.57 -11.18
N GLU A 461 -25.12 11.88 -12.41
CA GLU A 461 -24.20 12.15 -13.52
C GLU A 461 -23.34 13.40 -13.26
N ARG A 462 -23.94 14.45 -12.68
CA ARG A 462 -23.20 15.66 -12.26
C ARG A 462 -22.21 15.34 -11.14
N PHE A 463 -22.54 14.44 -10.21
CA PHE A 463 -21.64 14.01 -9.16
C PHE A 463 -20.42 13.29 -9.76
N LEU A 464 -20.61 12.30 -10.63
CA LEU A 464 -19.51 11.61 -11.31
C LEU A 464 -18.60 12.58 -12.08
N LYS A 465 -19.19 13.45 -12.91
CA LYS A 465 -18.42 14.32 -13.81
C LYS A 465 -17.71 15.47 -13.11
N ARG A 466 -18.26 15.98 -12.01
CA ARG A 466 -17.76 17.23 -11.39
C ARG A 466 -17.27 17.09 -9.96
N ARG A 467 -17.75 16.11 -9.20
CA ARG A 467 -17.44 15.99 -7.75
C ARG A 467 -16.62 14.76 -7.41
N LEU A 468 -16.76 13.66 -8.14
CA LEU A 468 -16.09 12.39 -7.81
C LEU A 468 -14.57 12.56 -7.70
N HIS A 469 -13.92 13.08 -8.74
CA HIS A 469 -12.46 13.28 -8.76
C HIS A 469 -11.98 14.34 -7.77
N TYR A 470 -12.85 15.27 -7.38
CA TYR A 470 -12.52 16.30 -6.40
C TYR A 470 -12.61 15.77 -4.96
N LEU A 471 -13.64 14.98 -4.65
CA LEU A 471 -13.86 14.39 -3.33
C LEU A 471 -12.97 13.17 -3.09
N HIS A 472 -12.63 12.45 -4.15
CA HIS A 472 -11.84 11.22 -4.11
C HIS A 472 -10.68 11.35 -5.10
N PRO A 473 -9.57 11.99 -4.71
CA PRO A 473 -8.39 12.09 -5.57
C PRO A 473 -7.73 10.72 -5.76
N GLY A 474 -7.10 10.54 -6.92
CA GLY A 474 -6.34 9.32 -7.24
C GLY A 474 -7.18 8.06 -7.49
N LEU A 475 -8.44 8.21 -7.89
CA LEU A 475 -9.29 7.07 -8.26
C LEU A 475 -8.71 6.28 -9.43
N THR A 476 -8.73 4.96 -9.27
CA THR A 476 -8.40 4.00 -10.31
C THR A 476 -9.55 3.87 -11.31
N ARG A 477 -9.24 3.38 -12.51
CA ARG A 477 -10.26 3.07 -13.53
C ARG A 477 -11.30 2.06 -13.02
N TYR A 478 -10.84 1.08 -12.23
CA TYR A 478 -11.71 0.07 -11.62
C TYR A 478 -12.77 0.69 -10.70
N GLU A 479 -12.37 1.64 -9.84
CA GLU A 479 -13.28 2.33 -8.93
C GLU A 479 -14.29 3.21 -9.67
N ILE A 480 -13.86 3.91 -10.73
CA ILE A 480 -14.74 4.72 -11.58
C ILE A 480 -15.80 3.84 -12.26
N GLU A 481 -15.37 2.74 -12.90
CA GLU A 481 -16.27 1.79 -13.55
C GLU A 481 -17.23 1.11 -12.54
N ALA A 482 -16.80 0.90 -11.30
CA ALA A 482 -17.65 0.37 -10.23
C ALA A 482 -18.72 1.39 -9.78
N ALA A 483 -18.40 2.68 -9.76
CA ALA A 483 -19.36 3.75 -9.45
C ALA A 483 -20.39 3.92 -10.58
N GLU A 484 -19.95 3.89 -11.85
CA GLU A 484 -20.84 3.94 -13.03
C GLU A 484 -21.82 2.76 -13.05
N ARG A 485 -21.31 1.53 -12.85
CA ARG A 485 -22.15 0.31 -12.74
C ARG A 485 -23.19 0.41 -11.63
N HIS A 486 -22.85 1.05 -10.50
CA HIS A 486 -23.78 1.23 -9.39
C HIS A 486 -24.92 2.19 -9.75
N ILE A 487 -24.61 3.27 -10.48
CA ILE A 487 -25.65 4.19 -11.00
C ILE A 487 -26.60 3.46 -11.95
N ASP A 488 -26.06 2.69 -12.89
CA ASP A 488 -26.89 1.89 -13.80
C ASP A 488 -27.81 0.93 -13.04
N LYS A 489 -27.31 0.33 -11.94
CA LYS A 489 -28.10 -0.51 -11.03
C LYS A 489 -29.21 0.28 -10.30
N ILE A 490 -28.91 1.46 -9.75
CA ILE A 490 -29.90 2.31 -9.10
C ILE A 490 -31.03 2.68 -10.08
N LEU A 491 -30.69 3.00 -11.32
CA LEU A 491 -31.65 3.45 -12.33
C LEU A 491 -32.49 2.30 -12.90
N SER A 492 -31.87 1.14 -13.09
CA SER A 492 -32.56 -0.08 -13.56
C SER A 492 -33.47 -0.70 -12.49
N ALA A 493 -33.20 -0.45 -11.20
CA ALA A 493 -34.05 -0.88 -10.09
C ALA A 493 -35.34 -0.04 -9.92
N ARG A 494 -35.58 0.96 -10.77
CA ARG A 494 -36.82 1.74 -10.76
C ARG A 494 -38.01 0.81 -11.07
N PRO A 495 -39.02 0.69 -10.18
CA PRO A 495 -40.27 0.06 -10.55
C PRO A 495 -40.92 0.88 -11.67
N ALA A 496 -41.39 0.22 -12.72
CA ALA A 496 -42.10 0.80 -13.87
C ALA A 496 -43.43 1.53 -13.52
N VAL A 497 -43.65 1.86 -12.24
CA VAL A 497 -44.91 2.35 -11.67
C VAL A 497 -44.97 3.88 -11.60
N LEU A 498 -43.87 4.60 -11.89
CA LEU A 498 -43.82 6.07 -11.88
C LEU A 498 -43.47 6.67 -13.26
N GLU A 499 -43.97 6.08 -14.34
CA GLU A 499 -44.11 6.73 -15.65
C GLU A 499 -45.51 7.37 -15.81
N ILE A 500 -45.99 8.07 -14.79
CA ILE A 500 -47.02 9.10 -14.99
C ILE A 500 -46.56 10.33 -14.25
N VAL A 501 -45.92 11.21 -15.01
CA VAL A 501 -45.76 12.67 -14.90
C VAL A 501 -44.35 12.95 -15.39
N GLY A 502 -44.26 13.18 -16.70
CA GLY A 502 -43.03 13.53 -17.37
C GLY A 502 -42.77 15.03 -17.33
N GLU A 503 -41.50 15.35 -17.16
CA GLU A 503 -40.76 16.46 -17.79
C GLU A 503 -41.61 17.64 -18.30
N VAL A 504 -41.72 18.67 -17.46
CA VAL A 504 -42.16 20.00 -17.90
C VAL A 504 -41.02 20.67 -18.67
N GLN A 505 -40.98 20.49 -20.00
CA GLN A 505 -40.45 21.52 -20.90
C GLN A 505 -41.55 22.52 -21.23
N LYS A 506 -41.28 23.79 -20.96
CA LYS A 506 -42.15 24.94 -21.17
C LYS A 506 -42.80 24.94 -22.56
N GLY A 507 -44.14 25.02 -22.56
CA GLY A 507 -44.95 25.50 -23.68
C GLY A 507 -46.05 24.52 -24.07
N ILE A 508 -47.28 24.80 -23.61
CA ILE A 508 -48.55 24.08 -23.83
C ILE A 508 -48.80 22.97 -22.80
N SER A 509 -49.70 23.23 -21.85
CA SER A 509 -50.30 22.22 -20.98
C SER A 509 -51.11 21.25 -21.85
N ILE A 510 -50.51 20.12 -22.22
CA ILE A 510 -51.21 19.05 -22.94
C ILE A 510 -51.97 18.19 -21.92
N GLN A 511 -52.91 18.79 -21.20
CA GLN A 511 -53.94 18.06 -20.47
C GLN A 511 -55.18 17.96 -21.36
N LEU A 512 -55.87 16.83 -21.31
CA LEU A 512 -57.15 16.62 -21.99
C LEU A 512 -58.27 17.11 -21.08
N ASP A 513 -59.12 18.01 -21.56
CA ASP A 513 -60.36 18.36 -20.89
C ASP A 513 -61.40 17.23 -21.09
N PRO A 514 -62.38 17.02 -20.18
CA PRO A 514 -63.41 15.98 -20.32
C PRO A 514 -64.15 16.05 -21.66
N ASP A 515 -64.45 17.26 -22.13
CA ASP A 515 -65.11 17.54 -23.42
C ASP A 515 -64.25 17.16 -24.63
N GLU A 516 -62.92 17.07 -24.48
CA GLU A 516 -62.00 16.63 -25.52
C GLU A 516 -61.97 15.10 -25.58
N VAL A 517 -62.08 14.43 -24.44
CA VAL A 517 -62.16 12.96 -24.35
C VAL A 517 -63.45 12.46 -24.98
N GLU A 518 -64.59 13.13 -24.74
CA GLU A 518 -65.87 12.79 -25.38
C GLU A 518 -65.83 12.93 -26.92
N ARG A 519 -65.00 13.84 -27.44
CA ARG A 519 -64.77 14.02 -28.89
C ARG A 519 -63.71 13.08 -29.47
N GLY A 520 -63.22 12.13 -28.68
CA GLY A 520 -62.22 11.15 -29.12
C GLY A 520 -60.80 11.73 -29.28
N VAL A 521 -60.50 12.88 -28.64
CA VAL A 521 -59.15 13.45 -28.65
C VAL A 521 -58.26 12.63 -27.71
N GLN A 522 -57.11 12.21 -28.23
CA GLN A 522 -56.10 11.47 -27.47
C GLN A 522 -54.72 12.11 -27.62
N ILE A 523 -53.85 11.91 -26.63
CA ILE A 523 -52.45 12.36 -26.70
C ILE A 523 -51.61 11.24 -27.31
N ALA A 524 -51.00 11.50 -28.46
CA ALA A 524 -50.14 10.57 -29.16
C ALA A 524 -48.74 11.14 -29.37
N ARG A 525 -47.71 10.29 -29.24
CA ARG A 525 -46.33 10.64 -29.61
C ARG A 525 -46.14 10.42 -31.10
N VAL A 526 -46.06 11.51 -31.86
CA VAL A 526 -45.94 11.49 -33.32
C VAL A 526 -44.46 11.61 -33.71
N ALA A 527 -43.95 10.65 -34.48
CA ALA A 527 -42.61 10.68 -35.06
C ALA A 527 -42.51 11.80 -36.10
N MET A 528 -41.51 12.67 -35.94
CA MET A 528 -41.23 13.78 -36.84
C MET A 528 -39.74 14.06 -36.98
N ARG A 529 -39.32 14.53 -38.17
CA ARG A 529 -37.93 14.99 -38.36
C ARG A 529 -37.79 16.42 -37.86
N VAL A 530 -36.96 16.59 -36.82
CA VAL A 530 -36.59 17.89 -36.26
C VAL A 530 -35.06 18.00 -36.34
N ALA A 531 -34.55 19.01 -37.06
CA ALA A 531 -33.11 19.23 -37.27
C ALA A 531 -32.36 17.96 -37.75
N GLY A 532 -32.94 17.23 -38.72
CA GLY A 532 -32.33 16.05 -39.34
C GLY A 532 -32.42 14.75 -38.53
N ARG A 533 -32.94 14.75 -37.30
CA ARG A 533 -33.15 13.55 -36.48
C ARG A 533 -34.64 13.28 -36.27
N THR A 534 -35.04 12.00 -36.23
CA THR A 534 -36.40 11.61 -35.86
C THR A 534 -36.60 11.80 -34.36
N ARG A 535 -37.60 12.60 -33.97
CA ARG A 535 -38.04 12.79 -32.59
C ARG A 535 -39.51 12.43 -32.48
N TYR A 536 -39.90 11.89 -31.33
CA TYR A 536 -41.29 11.60 -30.99
C TYR A 536 -41.83 12.76 -30.16
N VAL A 537 -42.76 13.53 -30.74
CA VAL A 537 -43.30 14.74 -30.11
C VAL A 537 -44.76 14.50 -29.74
N PRO A 538 -45.16 14.77 -28.48
CA PRO A 538 -46.55 14.60 -28.07
C PRO A 538 -47.47 15.62 -28.74
N TYR A 539 -48.57 15.15 -29.30
CA TYR A 539 -49.63 15.97 -29.89
C TYR A 539 -51.01 15.47 -29.47
N LYS A 540 -51.99 16.39 -29.37
CA LYS A 540 -53.40 16.02 -29.36
C LYS A 540 -53.80 15.60 -30.77
N ILE A 541 -54.37 14.41 -30.92
CA ILE A 541 -54.87 13.89 -32.19
C ILE A 541 -56.34 13.49 -32.01
N MET A 542 -57.14 13.64 -33.07
CA MET A 542 -58.53 13.19 -33.08
C MET A 542 -58.82 12.41 -34.36
N PRO A 543 -59.75 11.45 -34.35
CA PRO A 543 -60.24 10.82 -35.56
C PRO A 543 -60.91 11.86 -36.46
N GLU A 544 -60.69 11.76 -37.76
CA GLU A 544 -61.30 12.65 -38.74
C GLU A 544 -62.74 12.23 -39.04
N GLU A 545 -63.70 13.15 -38.88
CA GLU A 545 -65.13 12.87 -39.10
C GLU A 545 -65.47 12.50 -40.54
N THR A 546 -64.70 13.02 -41.51
CA THR A 546 -64.91 12.82 -42.95
C THR A 546 -64.15 11.64 -43.56
N ALA A 547 -63.18 11.05 -42.85
CA ALA A 547 -62.39 9.93 -43.36
C ALA A 547 -62.13 8.87 -42.26
N PRO A 548 -62.92 7.78 -42.21
CA PRO A 548 -62.79 6.77 -41.17
C PRO A 548 -61.41 6.10 -41.21
N GLY A 549 -60.73 6.07 -40.07
CA GLY A 549 -59.40 5.47 -39.91
C GLY A 549 -58.23 6.46 -40.02
N LYS A 550 -58.47 7.72 -40.38
CA LYS A 550 -57.46 8.79 -40.36
C LYS A 550 -57.54 9.61 -39.09
N TYR A 551 -56.38 10.04 -38.59
CA TYR A 551 -56.26 10.90 -37.43
C TYR A 551 -55.59 12.21 -37.84
N ILE A 552 -56.01 13.32 -37.23
CA ILE A 552 -55.45 14.64 -37.48
C ILE A 552 -54.85 15.21 -36.20
N ILE A 553 -53.76 15.97 -36.33
CA ILE A 553 -53.24 16.78 -35.22
C ILE A 553 -54.19 17.96 -35.00
N VAL A 554 -54.56 18.19 -33.74
CA VAL A 554 -55.45 19.27 -33.35
C VAL A 554 -54.83 20.19 -32.32
N ARG A 555 -55.35 21.41 -32.25
CA ARG A 555 -54.99 22.41 -31.25
C ARG A 555 -56.25 23.08 -30.72
N ARG A 556 -56.17 23.62 -29.52
CA ARG A 556 -57.23 24.47 -28.98
C ARG A 556 -57.15 25.85 -29.64
N ASP A 557 -58.26 26.32 -30.19
CA ASP A 557 -58.37 27.69 -30.64
C ASP A 557 -58.36 28.63 -29.41
N PRO A 558 -57.40 29.57 -29.29
CA PRO A 558 -57.28 30.43 -28.11
C PRO A 558 -58.47 31.38 -27.91
N THR A 559 -59.25 31.66 -28.94
CA THR A 559 -60.41 32.57 -28.90
C THR A 559 -61.72 31.89 -28.56
N SER A 560 -62.01 30.73 -29.17
CA SER A 560 -63.27 30.00 -28.95
C SER A 560 -63.14 28.88 -27.92
N GLY A 561 -61.93 28.48 -27.56
CA GLY A 561 -61.67 27.33 -26.70
C GLY A 561 -61.99 25.97 -27.34
N VAL A 562 -62.46 25.96 -28.59
CA VAL A 562 -62.84 24.75 -29.33
C VAL A 562 -61.61 24.08 -29.94
N VAL A 563 -61.63 22.75 -29.99
CA VAL A 563 -60.59 21.95 -30.65
C VAL A 563 -60.72 22.10 -32.17
N VAL A 564 -59.66 22.57 -32.82
CA VAL A 564 -59.61 22.78 -34.28
C VAL A 564 -58.38 22.09 -34.89
N PRO A 565 -58.43 21.70 -36.17
CA PRO A 565 -57.27 21.13 -36.86
C PRO A 565 -56.04 22.03 -36.80
N ALA A 566 -54.87 21.44 -36.51
CA ALA A 566 -53.61 22.15 -36.55
C ALA A 566 -53.11 22.24 -37.99
N LEU A 567 -53.40 23.37 -38.65
CA LEU A 567 -53.02 23.62 -40.04
C LEU A 567 -51.52 23.96 -40.16
N LYS A 568 -50.85 23.41 -41.17
CA LYS A 568 -49.53 23.85 -41.63
C LYS A 568 -49.65 24.27 -43.09
N SER A 569 -49.37 25.54 -43.40
CA SER A 569 -49.56 26.11 -44.74
C SER A 569 -50.97 25.90 -45.30
N GLY A 570 -52.00 25.97 -44.44
CA GLY A 570 -53.41 25.81 -44.84
C GLY A 570 -53.90 24.36 -44.96
N ILE A 571 -53.07 23.35 -44.70
CA ILE A 571 -53.41 21.93 -44.85
C ILE A 571 -53.46 21.23 -43.48
N CYS A 572 -54.46 20.37 -43.28
CA CYS A 572 -54.58 19.50 -42.11
C CYS A 572 -53.40 18.52 -42.00
N ARG A 573 -52.89 18.33 -40.79
CA ARG A 573 -51.77 17.43 -40.54
C ARG A 573 -52.27 16.05 -40.16
N TYR A 574 -52.29 15.15 -41.15
CA TYR A 574 -52.67 13.76 -40.94
C TYR A 574 -51.58 12.97 -40.23
N VAL A 575 -51.99 12.02 -39.39
CA VAL A 575 -51.13 11.03 -38.77
C VAL A 575 -51.67 9.64 -39.00
N GLU A 576 -50.77 8.72 -39.26
CA GLU A 576 -51.07 7.30 -39.45
C GLU A 576 -50.25 6.46 -38.48
N ARG A 577 -50.77 5.26 -38.18
CA ARG A 577 -50.09 4.28 -37.34
C ARG A 577 -49.26 3.37 -38.24
N ASP A 578 -47.96 3.26 -37.97
CA ASP A 578 -47.07 2.38 -38.72
C ASP A 578 -47.23 0.90 -38.32
N SER A 579 -46.56 -0.01 -39.05
CA SER A 579 -46.58 -1.45 -38.77
C SER A 579 -46.07 -1.84 -37.38
N ASN A 580 -45.33 -0.93 -36.74
CA ASN A 580 -44.75 -1.11 -35.42
C ASN A 580 -45.62 -0.48 -34.31
N GLY A 581 -46.80 0.03 -34.68
CA GLY A 581 -47.77 0.60 -33.75
C GLY A 581 -47.50 2.06 -33.36
N PHE A 582 -46.50 2.74 -33.94
CA PHE A 582 -46.16 4.13 -33.65
C PHE A 582 -46.89 5.11 -34.59
N TRP A 583 -47.18 6.31 -34.08
CA TRP A 583 -47.80 7.38 -34.86
C TRP A 583 -46.73 8.15 -35.63
N LYS A 584 -46.95 8.39 -36.92
CA LYS A 584 -46.09 9.22 -37.77
C LYS A 584 -46.94 10.17 -38.61
N LEU A 585 -46.35 11.27 -39.07
CA LEU A 585 -47.01 12.15 -40.03
C LEU A 585 -47.23 11.40 -41.34
N ALA A 586 -48.49 11.34 -41.79
CA ALA A 586 -48.81 10.90 -43.13
C ALA A 586 -48.31 11.98 -44.12
N SER A 587 -47.70 11.51 -45.22
CA SER A 587 -47.03 12.37 -46.20
C SER A 587 -48.02 13.07 -47.12
#